data_AF-A0A9D4DS57-F1
#
_entry.id   AF-A0A9D4DS57-F1
#
_cell.length_a   1.000
_cell.length_b   1.000
_cell.length_c   1.000
_cell.angle_alpha   90.00
_cell.angle_beta   90.00
_cell.angle_gamma   90.00
#
_symmetry.space_group_name_H-M   'P 1'
#
loop_
_entity.id
_entity.type
_entity.pdbx_description
1 polymer ?
#
loop_
_entity_poly.entity_id
_entity_poly.type
_entity_poly.pdbx_seq_one_letter_code
_entity_poly.pdbx_strand_id
1 'polypeptide(L)'
;MCYSTGYVGVSLAEFDTLLRQIWFEFYPRHGQTRDSCGFEHVFVGETDTSEVIGFHNWIQFHLQEQKGNLDYRGYIFSKQVFVKKKIVKV
;
A
#
# COMPACT_ATOMS: atom_id res chain seq x y z
N MET A 1 1.48 -20.33 8.61
CA MET A 1 1.11 -19.34 9.66
C MET A 1 2.39 -18.85 10.28
N CYS A 2 2.63 -17.54 10.44
CA CYS A 2 3.93 -16.99 10.89
C CYS A 2 4.45 -17.54 12.24
N TYR A 3 3.56 -18.16 13.02
CA TYR A 3 3.89 -18.96 14.20
C TYR A 3 4.78 -20.17 13.91
N SER A 4 4.56 -20.90 12.80
CA SER A 4 5.31 -22.11 12.46
C SER A 4 6.70 -21.83 11.89
N THR A 5 7.02 -20.57 11.59
CA THR A 5 8.29 -20.14 11.01
C THR A 5 9.21 -19.45 12.01
N GLY A 6 8.80 -19.29 13.27
CA GLY A 6 9.62 -18.75 14.37
C GLY A 6 9.81 -17.23 14.37
N TYR A 7 9.14 -16.49 13.46
CA TYR A 7 9.24 -15.03 13.34
C TYR A 7 8.35 -14.26 14.34
N VAL A 8 7.47 -14.96 15.05
CA VAL A 8 6.48 -14.37 15.94
C VAL A 8 6.52 -15.12 17.27
N GLY A 9 6.38 -14.38 18.37
CA GLY A 9 6.27 -14.95 19.71
C GLY A 9 5.16 -16.01 19.82
N VAL A 10 5.34 -16.95 20.74
CA VAL A 10 4.49 -18.14 20.87
C VAL A 10 3.08 -17.77 21.38
N SER A 11 2.93 -16.57 21.95
CA SER A 11 1.67 -16.09 22.53
C SER A 11 0.94 -15.07 21.64
N LEU A 12 -0.39 -15.04 21.77
CA LEU A 12 -1.25 -14.04 21.12
C LEU A 12 -0.87 -12.60 21.54
N ALA A 13 -0.40 -12.42 22.78
CA ALA A 13 0.00 -11.12 23.31
C ALA A 13 1.28 -10.59 22.65
N GLU A 14 2.27 -11.46 22.42
CA GLU A 14 3.49 -11.09 21.69
C GLU A 14 3.19 -10.77 20.22
N PHE A 15 2.29 -11.53 19.60
CA PHE A 15 1.85 -11.25 18.25
C PHE A 15 1.09 -9.92 18.14
N ASP A 16 0.16 -9.63 19.06
CA ASP A 16 -0.55 -8.33 19.09
C ASP A 16 0.43 -7.17 19.28
N THR A 17 1.42 -7.32 20.16
CA THR A 17 2.46 -6.31 20.38
C THR A 17 3.29 -6.08 19.11
N LEU A 18 3.76 -7.15 18.47
CA LEU A 18 4.53 -7.04 17.23
C LEU A 18 3.70 -6.41 16.10
N LEU A 19 2.43 -6.80 15.97
CA LEU A 19 1.54 -6.26 14.95
C LEU A 19 1.27 -4.77 15.19
N ARG A 20 1.15 -4.34 16.45
CA ARG A 20 1.06 -2.93 16.81
C ARG A 20 2.30 -2.14 16.45
N GLN A 21 3.48 -2.70 16.71
CA GLN A 21 4.75 -2.06 16.36
C GLN A 21 4.89 -1.87 14.84
N ILE A 22 4.61 -2.92 14.06
CA ILE A 22 4.75 -2.86 12.61
C ILE A 22 3.80 -1.83 11.98
N TRP A 23 2.54 -1.79 12.43
CA TRP A 23 1.50 -1.02 11.76
C TRP A 23 1.27 0.37 12.35
N PHE A 24 1.44 0.55 13.66
CA PHE A 24 1.01 1.77 14.36
C PHE A 24 2.14 2.50 15.08
N GLU A 25 3.36 1.97 15.09
CA GLU A 25 4.50 2.72 15.63
C GLU A 25 4.94 3.79 14.62
N PHE A 26 5.14 5.01 15.12
CA PHE A 26 5.56 6.13 14.30
C PHE A 26 7.05 6.03 13.98
N TYR A 27 7.41 6.13 12.71
CA TYR A 27 8.79 6.20 12.24
C TYR A 27 9.02 7.51 11.49
N PRO A 28 10.24 8.09 11.57
CA PRO A 28 10.55 9.31 10.83
C PRO A 28 10.78 8.98 9.35
N ARG A 29 10.16 9.74 8.45
CA ARG A 29 10.38 9.62 7.00
C ARG A 29 11.37 10.60 6.41
N HIS A 30 11.40 11.82 6.94
CA HIS A 30 12.39 12.84 6.60
C HIS A 30 12.83 13.56 7.87
N GLY A 31 14.12 13.51 8.21
CA GLY A 31 14.66 14.17 9.39
C GLY A 31 14.32 13.46 10.70
N GLN A 32 14.12 14.24 11.78
CA GLN A 32 13.92 13.71 13.15
C GLN A 32 12.45 13.63 13.59
N THR A 33 11.51 14.07 12.76
CA THR A 33 10.08 14.08 13.14
C THR A 33 9.45 12.73 12.84
N ARG A 34 8.93 12.08 13.88
CA ARG A 34 8.11 10.86 13.76
C ARG A 34 6.68 11.27 13.41
N ASP A 35 6.39 11.33 12.13
CA ASP A 35 5.17 11.93 11.59
C ASP A 35 4.16 10.94 11.02
N SER A 36 4.53 9.66 10.90
CA SER A 36 3.69 8.68 10.21
C SER A 36 3.94 7.21 10.59
N CYS A 37 2.96 6.35 10.32
CA CYS A 37 3.03 4.91 10.59
C CYS A 37 2.67 4.04 9.37
N GLY A 38 2.97 2.74 9.45
CA GLY A 38 2.76 1.80 8.33
C GLY A 38 1.29 1.66 7.92
N PHE A 39 0.37 1.81 8.87
CA PHE A 39 -1.06 1.79 8.61
C PHE A 39 -1.53 2.99 7.81
N GLU A 40 -1.05 4.19 8.14
CA GLU A 40 -1.36 5.41 7.39
C GLU A 40 -0.86 5.31 5.95
N HIS A 41 0.38 4.82 5.79
CA HIS A 41 1.00 4.65 4.49
C HIS A 41 0.23 3.69 3.57
N VAL A 42 -0.19 2.52 4.08
CA VAL A 42 -0.80 1.46 3.27
C VAL A 42 -2.31 1.58 3.14
N PHE A 43 -3.01 1.92 4.24
CA PHE A 43 -4.47 1.79 4.30
C PHE A 43 -5.22 3.11 4.25
N VAL A 44 -4.70 4.17 4.90
CA VAL A 44 -5.32 5.50 4.87
C VAL A 44 -5.05 6.18 3.53
N GLY A 45 -3.88 5.91 2.98
CA GLY A 45 -3.46 6.38 1.70
C GLY A 45 -2.94 7.80 1.81
N GLU A 46 -1.64 7.94 1.72
CA GLU A 46 -0.96 9.13 2.15
C GLU A 46 -0.67 10.07 0.99
N THR A 47 -0.77 11.35 1.30
CA THR A 47 -0.51 12.45 0.38
C THR A 47 0.67 13.24 0.91
N ASP A 48 1.77 13.25 0.17
CA ASP A 48 2.85 14.21 0.43
C ASP A 48 2.63 15.39 -0.52
N THR A 49 2.32 16.54 0.07
CA THR A 49 2.27 17.92 -0.47
C THR A 49 1.55 18.19 -1.80
N SER A 50 1.60 17.30 -2.79
CA SER A 50 0.80 17.30 -4.01
C SER A 50 0.64 15.93 -4.69
N GLU A 51 1.27 14.86 -4.18
CA GLU A 51 1.23 13.53 -4.79
C GLU A 51 0.66 12.46 -3.85
N VAL A 52 -0.18 11.58 -4.41
CA VAL A 52 -0.72 10.40 -3.73
C VAL A 52 0.33 9.29 -3.80
N ILE A 53 0.99 8.99 -2.67
CA ILE A 53 2.10 8.03 -2.62
C ILE A 53 1.61 6.61 -2.31
N GLY A 54 0.47 6.49 -1.63
CA GLY A 54 -0.19 5.22 -1.39
C GLY A 54 -1.69 5.40 -1.50
N PHE A 55 -2.36 4.67 -2.39
CA PHE A 55 -3.83 4.66 -2.47
C PHE A 55 -4.35 3.42 -3.20
N HIS A 56 -4.25 2.28 -2.52
CA HIS A 56 -4.60 0.98 -3.11
C HIS A 56 -5.69 0.24 -2.32
N ASN A 57 -6.16 0.80 -1.20
CA ASN A 57 -7.24 0.24 -0.42
C ASN A 57 -8.59 0.55 -1.09
N TRP A 58 -9.29 -0.48 -1.54
CA TRP A 58 -10.58 -0.37 -2.22
C TRP A 58 -11.69 0.23 -1.34
N ILE A 59 -11.64 0.01 -0.01
CA ILE A 59 -12.60 0.62 0.92
C ILE A 59 -12.36 2.12 0.98
N GLN A 60 -11.11 2.52 1.13
CA GLN A 60 -10.73 3.93 1.15
C GLN A 60 -11.04 4.60 -0.20
N PHE A 61 -10.81 3.90 -1.31
CA PHE A 61 -11.21 4.32 -2.64
C PHE A 61 -12.70 4.68 -2.69
N HIS A 62 -13.56 3.76 -2.25
CA HIS A 62 -15.00 3.98 -2.21
C HIS A 62 -15.40 5.17 -1.35
N LEU A 63 -14.81 5.31 -0.15
CA LEU A 63 -15.12 6.42 0.75
C LEU A 63 -14.69 7.79 0.20
N GLN A 64 -13.57 7.87 -0.53
CA GLN A 64 -13.12 9.12 -1.13
C GLN A 64 -13.93 9.48 -2.37
N GLU A 65 -14.37 8.49 -3.15
CA GLU A 65 -15.30 8.69 -4.28
C GLU A 65 -16.64 9.23 -3.78
N GLN A 66 -17.20 8.67 -2.69
CA GLN A 66 -18.43 9.19 -2.07
C GLN A 66 -18.29 10.63 -1.55
N LYS A 67 -17.08 11.04 -1.14
CA LYS A 67 -16.78 12.41 -0.69
C LYS A 67 -16.53 13.39 -1.85
N GLY A 68 -16.45 12.90 -3.09
CA GLY A 68 -16.12 13.72 -4.26
C GLY A 68 -14.64 14.09 -4.36
N ASN A 69 -13.77 13.45 -3.56
CA ASN A 69 -12.34 13.67 -3.57
C ASN A 69 -11.62 12.85 -4.65
N LEU A 70 -12.34 11.91 -5.29
CA LEU A 70 -11.81 11.02 -6.31
C LEU A 70 -12.75 10.98 -7.52
N ASP A 71 -12.16 10.98 -8.71
CA ASP A 71 -12.82 10.85 -10.00
C ASP A 71 -12.30 9.58 -10.72
N TYR A 72 -13.10 8.51 -10.72
CA TYR A 72 -12.68 7.24 -11.32
C TYR A 72 -12.75 7.31 -12.86
N ARG A 73 -11.58 7.18 -13.52
CA ARG A 73 -11.45 7.29 -14.98
C ARG A 73 -11.27 5.96 -15.72
N GLY A 74 -11.52 4.84 -15.05
CA GLY A 74 -11.30 3.50 -15.61
C GLY A 74 -9.98 2.87 -15.16
N TYR A 75 -9.68 1.70 -15.71
CA TYR A 75 -8.52 0.87 -15.36
C TYR A 75 -7.53 0.79 -16.52
N ILE A 76 -6.25 0.58 -16.21
CA ILE A 76 -5.18 0.51 -17.21
C ILE A 76 -4.89 -0.97 -17.52
N PHE A 77 -4.98 -1.36 -18.79
CA PHE A 77 -4.41 -2.63 -19.28
C PHE A 77 -2.93 -2.45 -19.60
N SER A 78 -2.03 -3.19 -18.94
CA SER A 78 -0.64 -3.23 -19.38
C SER A 78 -0.52 -4.11 -20.65
N LYS A 79 -0.34 -3.49 -21.82
CA LYS A 79 0.08 -4.23 -23.02
C LYS A 79 1.59 -4.47 -22.96
N GLN A 80 2.00 -5.49 -22.20
CA GLN A 80 3.34 -6.06 -22.32
C GLN A 80 3.27 -7.53 -22.71
N VAL A 81 2.99 -7.78 -23.99
CA VAL A 81 3.45 -8.99 -24.68
C VAL A 81 4.06 -8.55 -26.00
N PHE A 82 5.29 -8.03 -25.95
CA PHE A 82 6.15 -7.95 -27.12
C PHE A 82 6.60 -9.38 -27.48
N VAL A 83 5.78 -10.12 -28.23
CA VAL A 83 6.29 -11.25 -29.00
C VAL A 83 6.61 -10.74 -30.40
N LYS A 84 7.90 -10.54 -30.68
CA LYS A 84 8.40 -10.36 -32.05
C LYS A 84 7.87 -11.49 -32.93
N LYS A 85 7.05 -11.19 -33.94
CA LYS A 85 6.89 -12.06 -35.12
C LYS A 85 7.05 -11.24 -36.40
N LYS A 86 8.02 -11.70 -37.19
CA LYS A 86 8.56 -11.16 -38.45
C LYS A 86 7.48 -10.60 -39.39
N ILE A 87 7.71 -9.39 -39.90
CA ILE A 87 7.16 -8.97 -41.19
C ILE A 87 8.02 -9.68 -42.26
N VAL A 88 7.47 -10.70 -42.90
CA VAL A 88 7.94 -11.13 -44.23
C VAL A 88 7.06 -10.36 -45.22
N LYS A 89 7.65 -9.37 -45.92
CA LYS A 89 7.03 -8.81 -47.11
C LYS A 89 7.19 -9.82 -48.24
N VAL A 90 6.07 -10.11 -48.92
CA VAL A 90 6.03 -10.76 -50.24
C VAL A 90 6.63 -9.82 -51.27
#